data_AF-A0A523KTP2-F1
#
_entry.id   AF-A0A523KTP2-F1
#
_cell.length_a   1.000
_cell.length_b   1.000
_cell.length_c   1.000
_cell.angle_alpha   90.00
_cell.angle_beta   90.00
_cell.angle_gamma   90.00
#
_symmetry.space_group_name_H-M   'P 1'
#
loop_
_entity.id
_entity.type
_entity.pdbx_description
1 polymer ?
#
loop_
_entity_poly.entity_id
_entity_poly.type
_entity_poly.pdbx_seq_one_letter_code
_entity_poly.pdbx_strand_id
1 'polypeptide(L)'
;MLMPESKSSFWSGFRDCSPFILVVAPFGLLFGAIATEAGLNLLETMTMTVLVIAGAAQFTALALLEDQAPTIIVIIAALAVNLRMAMYSA
;
A
#
# COMPACT_ATOMS: atom_id res chain seq x y z
N MET A 1 -5.36 40.02 4.76
CA MET A 1 -5.21 38.67 4.20
C MET A 1 -3.84 38.59 3.53
N LEU A 2 -2.77 38.38 4.31
CA LEU A 2 -1.41 38.29 3.76
C LEU A 2 -1.11 36.80 3.52
N MET A 3 -0.83 36.43 2.27
CA MET A 3 -0.43 35.07 1.90
C MET A 3 0.95 34.81 2.52
N PRO A 4 1.14 33.77 3.35
CA PRO A 4 2.47 33.39 3.81
C PRO A 4 3.33 32.96 2.62
N GLU A 5 4.61 33.32 2.64
CA GLU A 5 5.58 32.99 1.60
C GLU A 5 5.57 31.50 1.24
N SER A 6 5.49 31.19 -0.05
CA SER A 6 5.38 29.82 -0.63
C SER A 6 6.39 28.81 -0.05
N LYS A 7 7.62 29.24 0.26
CA LYS A 7 8.66 28.37 0.87
C LYS A 7 8.27 27.85 2.26
N SER A 8 7.54 28.64 3.05
CA SER A 8 7.11 28.25 4.39
C SER A 8 6.05 27.15 4.35
N SER A 9 5.15 27.19 3.35
CA SER A 9 4.06 26.22 3.24
C SER A 9 4.56 24.82 2.82
N PHE A 10 5.49 24.76 1.87
CA PHE A 10 6.13 23.50 1.46
C PHE A 10 6.90 22.84 2.62
N TRP A 11 7.70 23.61 3.36
CA TRP A 11 8.48 23.10 4.49
C TRP A 11 7.61 22.69 5.68
N SER A 12 6.50 23.39 5.94
CA SER A 12 5.52 22.96 6.93
C SER A 12 4.96 21.60 6.56
N GLY A 13 4.43 21.46 5.33
CA GLY A 13 3.87 20.18 4.87
C GLY A 13 4.89 19.03 4.88
N PHE A 14 6.14 19.30 4.50
CA PHE A 14 7.22 18.30 4.59
C PHE A 14 7.46 17.84 6.04
N ARG A 15 7.53 18.79 6.98
CA ARG A 15 7.72 18.48 8.40
C ARG A 15 6.52 17.73 8.98
N ASP A 16 5.31 18.11 8.58
CA ASP A 16 4.07 17.48 9.03
C ASP A 16 3.95 16.04 8.48
N CYS A 17 4.44 15.79 7.26
CA CYS A 17 4.47 14.46 6.65
C CYS A 17 5.66 13.59 7.10
N SER A 18 6.77 14.19 7.56
CA SER A 18 8.00 13.48 7.91
C SER A 18 7.83 12.34 8.93
N PRO A 19 6.95 12.41 9.95
CA PRO A 19 6.75 11.30 10.89
C PRO A 19 6.17 10.06 10.21
N PHE A 20 5.39 10.20 9.12
CA PHE A 20 4.82 9.07 8.40
C PHE A 20 5.87 8.21 7.71
N ILE A 21 7.03 8.77 7.37
CA ILE A 21 8.14 8.02 6.75
C ILE A 21 8.59 6.88 7.67
N LEU A 22 8.56 7.08 8.99
CA LEU A 22 8.92 6.05 9.97
C LEU A 22 8.02 4.81 9.91
N VAL A 23 6.81 4.95 9.36
CA VAL A 23 5.86 3.84 9.17
C VAL A 23 5.91 3.31 7.75
N VAL A 24 5.89 4.20 6.75
CA VAL A 24 5.81 3.82 5.33
C VAL A 24 7.10 3.16 4.86
N ALA A 25 8.27 3.60 5.33
CA ALA A 25 9.55 3.01 4.93
C ALA A 25 9.69 1.53 5.33
N PRO A 26 9.54 1.13 6.61
CA PRO A 26 9.61 -0.28 6.97
C PRO A 26 8.48 -1.11 6.35
N PHE A 27 7.28 -0.53 6.21
CA PHE A 27 6.16 -1.18 5.53
C PHE A 27 6.52 -1.54 4.06
N GLY A 28 7.04 -0.58 3.30
CA GLY A 28 7.41 -0.78 1.91
C GLY A 28 8.57 -1.76 1.74
N LEU A 29 9.55 -1.71 2.65
CA LEU A 29 10.65 -2.68 2.68
C LEU A 29 10.15 -4.10 2.94
N LEU A 30 9.27 -4.27 3.93
CA LEU A 30 8.69 -5.57 4.25
C LEU A 30 7.87 -6.11 3.08
N PHE A 31 6.99 -5.29 2.51
CA PHE A 31 6.19 -5.69 1.35
C PHE A 31 7.07 -6.09 0.16
N GLY A 32 8.12 -5.32 -0.14
CA GLY A 32 9.05 -5.64 -1.23
C GLY A 32 9.80 -6.95 -1.00
N ALA A 33 10.23 -7.23 0.23
CA ALA A 33 10.88 -8.49 0.58
C ALA A 33 9.94 -9.68 0.37
N ILE A 34 8.72 -9.64 0.92
CA ILE A 34 7.75 -10.71 0.79
C ILE A 34 7.29 -10.87 -0.67
N ALA A 35 7.11 -9.77 -1.42
CA ALA A 35 6.76 -9.86 -2.84
C ALA A 35 7.85 -10.55 -3.67
N THR A 36 9.11 -10.34 -3.32
CA THR A 36 10.25 -11.01 -3.96
C THR A 36 10.28 -12.50 -3.60
N GLU A 37 9.99 -12.86 -2.36
CA GLU A 37 9.89 -14.26 -1.90
C GLU A 37 8.72 -15.00 -2.56
N ALA A 38 7.58 -14.32 -2.75
CA ALA A 38 6.43 -14.81 -3.51
C ALA A 38 6.67 -14.92 -5.04
N GLY A 39 7.87 -14.56 -5.51
CA GLY A 39 8.27 -14.71 -6.92
C GLY A 39 7.75 -13.61 -7.85
N LEU A 40 7.19 -12.52 -7.34
CA LEU A 40 6.77 -11.40 -8.18
C LEU A 40 8.00 -10.65 -8.71
N ASN A 41 7.93 -10.25 -9.97
CA ASN A 41 8.92 -9.34 -10.55
C ASN A 41 8.65 -7.89 -10.15
N LEU A 42 9.64 -7.01 -10.38
CA LEU A 42 9.54 -5.60 -10.01
C LEU A 42 8.31 -4.90 -10.60
N LEU A 43 7.94 -5.20 -11.84
CA LEU A 43 6.78 -4.58 -12.49
C LEU A 43 5.47 -5.01 -11.82
N GLU A 44 5.35 -6.29 -11.46
CA GLU A 44 4.18 -6.83 -10.76
C GLU A 44 4.08 -6.25 -9.34
N THR A 45 5.18 -6.19 -8.61
CA THR A 45 5.23 -5.57 -7.27
C THR A 45 4.80 -4.09 -7.33
N MET A 46 5.36 -3.31 -8.27
CA MET A 46 5.01 -1.90 -8.43
C MET A 46 3.55 -1.73 -8.89
N THR A 47 3.06 -2.60 -9.76
CA THR A 47 1.66 -2.60 -10.21
C THR A 47 0.71 -2.83 -9.02
N MET A 48 1.03 -3.78 -8.14
CA MET A 48 0.28 -4.00 -6.90
C MET A 48 0.29 -2.75 -6.00
N THR A 49 1.45 -2.11 -5.83
CA THR A 49 1.58 -0.90 -5.01
C THR A 49 0.77 0.27 -5.54
N VAL A 50 0.66 0.42 -6.86
CA VAL A 50 -0.09 1.53 -7.50
C VAL A 50 -1.59 1.25 -7.53
N LEU A 51 -2.00 0.02 -7.82
CA LEU A 51 -3.42 -0.34 -7.99
C LEU A 51 -4.13 -0.68 -6.68
N VAL A 52 -3.42 -1.27 -5.71
CA VAL A 52 -3.99 -1.73 -4.45
C VAL A 52 -3.60 -0.77 -3.33
N ILE A 53 -4.53 0.08 -2.92
CA ILE A 53 -4.23 1.14 -1.93
C ILE A 53 -4.26 0.61 -0.49
N ALA A 54 -5.07 -0.42 -0.19
CA ALA A 54 -5.10 -0.99 1.16
C ALA A 54 -3.93 -1.96 1.38
N GLY A 55 -3.03 -1.62 2.30
CA GLY A 55 -1.89 -2.47 2.64
C GLY A 55 -2.27 -3.88 3.12
N ALA A 56 -3.40 -4.02 3.83
CA ALA A 56 -3.90 -5.33 4.24
C ALA A 56 -4.29 -6.22 3.04
N ALA A 57 -4.83 -5.64 1.97
CA ALA A 57 -5.19 -6.37 0.75
C ALA A 57 -3.93 -6.82 -0.02
N GLN A 58 -2.87 -6.01 0.00
CA GLN A 58 -1.58 -6.36 -0.60
C GLN A 58 -0.96 -7.59 0.06
N PHE A 59 -0.88 -7.63 1.40
CA PHE A 59 -0.35 -8.80 2.12
C PHE A 59 -1.26 -10.03 2.01
N THR A 60 -2.59 -9.85 1.98
CA THR A 60 -3.52 -10.96 1.74
C THR A 60 -3.28 -11.58 0.36
N ALA A 61 -3.05 -10.75 -0.66
CA ALA A 61 -2.78 -11.23 -2.00
C ALA A 61 -1.44 -11.99 -2.07
N LEU A 62 -0.38 -11.47 -1.44
CA LEU A 62 0.92 -12.15 -1.40
C LEU A 62 0.85 -13.50 -0.69
N ALA A 63 0.20 -13.58 0.48
CA ALA A 63 0.04 -14.84 1.21
C ALA A 63 -0.68 -15.92 0.37
N LEU A 64 -1.73 -15.52 -0.37
CA LEU A 64 -2.46 -16.43 -1.24
C LEU A 64 -1.65 -16.85 -2.48
N LEU A 65 -0.78 -15.97 -3.00
CA LEU A 65 0.13 -16.31 -4.09
C LEU A 65 1.19 -17.32 -3.63
N GLU A 66 1.75 -17.17 -2.42
CA GLU A 66 2.68 -18.14 -1.81
C GLU A 66 2.02 -19.51 -1.60
N ASP A 67 0.75 -19.53 -1.18
CA ASP A 67 -0.05 -20.75 -1.03
C ASP A 67 -0.48 -21.37 -2.39
N GLN A 68 -0.01 -20.83 -3.52
CA GLN A 68 -0.36 -21.26 -4.88
C GLN A 68 -1.87 -21.24 -5.15
N ALA A 69 -2.61 -20.34 -4.50
CA ALA A 69 -4.03 -20.19 -4.74
C ALA A 69 -4.29 -19.72 -6.19
N PRO A 70 -5.41 -20.14 -6.81
CA PRO A 70 -5.77 -19.64 -8.13
C PRO A 70 -5.89 -18.12 -8.14
N THR A 71 -5.39 -17.45 -9.18
CA THR A 71 -5.36 -15.98 -9.28
C THR A 71 -6.73 -15.33 -9.08
N ILE A 72 -7.81 -15.99 -9.53
CA ILE A 72 -9.18 -15.51 -9.32
C ILE A 72 -9.52 -15.38 -7.83
N ILE A 73 -9.05 -16.31 -6.98
CA ILE A 73 -9.27 -16.31 -5.54
C ILE A 73 -8.48 -15.18 -4.89
N VAL A 74 -7.23 -14.96 -5.32
CA VAL A 74 -6.39 -13.84 -4.88
C VAL A 74 -7.10 -12.51 -5.11
N ILE A 75 -7.64 -12.31 -6.32
CA ILE A 75 -8.36 -11.08 -6.70
C ILE A 75 -9.62 -10.89 -5.84
N ILE A 76 -10.43 -11.94 -5.68
CA ILE A 76 -11.65 -11.89 -4.88
C ILE A 76 -11.35 -11.57 -3.41
N ALA A 77 -10.34 -12.21 -2.83
CA ALA A 77 -9.93 -11.97 -1.44
C ALA A 77 -9.42 -10.55 -1.23
N ALA A 78 -8.53 -10.07 -2.12
CA ALA A 78 -8.02 -8.71 -2.06
C ALA A 78 -9.15 -7.66 -2.22
N LEU A 79 -10.12 -7.93 -3.10
CA LEU A 79 -11.31 -7.09 -3.26
C LEU A 79 -12.17 -7.10 -1.99
N ALA A 80 -12.42 -8.26 -1.39
CA ALA A 80 -13.18 -8.37 -0.13
C ALA A 80 -12.49 -7.60 1.02
N VAL A 81 -11.16 -7.69 1.11
CA VAL A 81 -10.38 -6.93 2.11
C VAL A 81 -10.47 -5.43 1.85
N ASN A 82 -10.43 -4.97 0.60
CA ASN A 82 -10.62 -3.56 0.25
C ASN A 82 -12.06 -3.08 0.58
N LEU A 83 -13.07 -3.88 0.25
CA LEU A 83 -14.48 -3.57 0.48
C LEU A 83 -14.86 -3.54 1.96
N ARG A 84 -14.01 -4.03 2.86
CA ARG A 84 -14.18 -3.93 4.31
C ARG A 84 -14.56 -2.51 4.77
N MET A 85 -13.93 -1.48 4.19
CA MET A 85 -14.24 -0.07 4.50
C MET A 85 -15.62 0.35 3.99
N ALA A 86 -16.06 -0.15 2.84
CA ALA A 86 -17.42 0.07 2.33
C ALA A 86 -18.47 -0.64 3.19
N MET A 87 -18.18 -1.85 3.68
CA MET A 87 -19.07 -2.62 4.55
C MET A 87 -19.27 -1.98 5.93
N TYR A 88 -18.24 -1.33 6.48
CA TYR A 88 -18.34 -0.62 7.76
C TYR A 88 -18.91 0.80 7.64
N SER A 89 -19.19 1.27 6.42
CA SER A 89 -19.75 2.61 6.16
C SER A 89 -21.29 2.61 6.06
N ALA A 90 -21.94 1.46 6.25
CA ALA A 90 -23.39 1.27 6.17
C ALA A 90 -24.01 0.95 7.54
#